data_AF-A0AAD0LP41-F1
#
_entry.id   AF-A0AAD0LP41-F1
#
_cell.length_a   1.000
_cell.length_b   1.000
_cell.length_c   1.000
_cell.angle_alpha   90.00
_cell.angle_beta   90.00
_cell.angle_gamma   90.00
#
_symmetry.space_group_name_H-M   'P 1'
#
loop_
_entity.id
_entity.type
_entity.pdbx_description
1 polymer ?
#
loop_
_entity_poly.entity_id
_entity_poly.type
_entity_poly.pdbx_seq_one_letter_code
_entity_poly.pdbx_strand_id
1 'polypeptide(L)' 'MSHLEDVTARVDATIAESVIAHMNELLIELSEDSELTREDRYTQQQRLRNAIAHHGKQYKEDQEARHESLTKGGVIL' A
#
# COMPACT_ATOMS: atom_id res chain seq x y z
N MET A 1 2.83 5.25 25.18
CA MET A 1 2.66 4.40 23.99
C MET A 1 4.05 4.00 23.56
N SER A 2 4.25 2.73 23.23
CA SER A 2 5.53 2.27 22.69
C SER A 2 5.69 2.84 21.29
N HIS A 3 6.89 3.26 20.89
CA HIS A 3 7.17 3.75 19.54
C HIS A 3 6.69 2.76 18.45
N LEU A 4 6.74 1.46 18.74
CA LEU A 4 6.20 0.41 17.89
C LEU A 4 4.67 0.50 17.68
N GLU A 5 3.92 0.89 18.71
CA GLU A 5 2.46 1.03 18.62
C GLU A 5 2.10 2.23 17.74
N ASP A 6 2.83 3.34 17.88
CA ASP A 6 2.63 4.55 17.08
C ASP A 6 2.95 4.27 15.61
N VAL A 7 4.07 3.59 15.33
CA VAL A 7 4.42 3.14 13.98
C VAL A 7 3.39 2.18 13.42
N THR A 8 2.88 1.24 14.22
CA THR A 8 1.85 0.28 13.77
C THR A 8 0.57 1.00 13.37
N ALA A 9 0.09 1.93 14.20
CA ALA A 9 -1.10 2.71 13.91
C ALA A 9 -0.93 3.55 12.63
N ARG A 10 0.26 4.12 12.42
CA ARG A 10 0.58 4.87 11.21
C ARG A 10 0.59 3.98 9.97
N VAL A 11 1.24 2.81 10.03
CA VAL A 11 1.24 1.82 8.93
C VAL A 11 -0.18 1.40 8.57
N ASP A 12 -1.02 1.11 9.56
CA ASP A 12 -2.40 0.71 9.33
C ASP A 12 -3.24 1.84 8.71
N ALA A 13 -3.04 3.09 9.14
CA ALA A 13 -3.69 4.25 8.51
C ALA A 13 -3.26 4.41 7.05
N THR A 14 -1.96 4.33 6.75
CA THR A 14 -1.45 4.44 5.38
C THR A 14 -1.92 3.29 4.49
N ILE A 15 -2.03 2.07 5.03
CA ILE A 15 -2.63 0.94 4.31
C ILE A 15 -4.10 1.22 4.01
N ALA A 16 -4.86 1.74 4.98
CA ALA A 16 -6.27 2.06 4.80
C ALA A 16 -6.50 3.16 3.74
N GLU A 17 -5.63 4.17 3.66
CA GLU A 17 -5.66 5.19 2.60
C GLU A 17 -5.47 4.61 1.20
N SER A 18 -4.85 3.42 1.09
CA SER A 18 -4.62 2.72 -0.18
C SER A 18 -3.79 3.53 -1.20
N VAL A 19 -2.99 4.51 -0.75
CA VAL A 19 -2.15 5.33 -1.63
C VAL A 19 -0.73 4.75 -1.67
N ILE A 20 -0.34 4.16 -2.82
CA ILE A 20 1.02 3.58 -2.99
C ILE A 20 2.14 4.59 -2.71
N ALA A 21 1.95 5.86 -3.08
CA ALA A 21 2.95 6.91 -2.83
C ALA A 21 3.23 7.05 -1.32
N HIS A 22 2.18 7.18 -0.50
CA HIS A 22 2.31 7.29 0.95
C HIS A 22 2.91 6.02 1.56
N MET A 23 2.54 4.84 1.07
CA MET A 23 3.14 3.58 1.53
C MET A 23 4.65 3.50 1.24
N ASN A 24 5.09 3.99 0.08
CA ASN A 24 6.50 4.03 -0.29
C ASN A 24 7.30 5.06 0.51
N GLU A 25 6.73 6.23 0.77
CA GLU A 25 7.32 7.24 1.65
C GLU A 25 7.51 6.67 3.06
N LEU A 26 6.49 6.00 3.60
CA LEU A 26 6.56 5.37 4.92
C LEU A 26 7.58 4.22 4.98
N LEU A 27 7.78 3.47 3.88
CA LEU A 27 8.84 2.45 3.78
C LEU A 27 10.24 3.06 3.93
N ILE A 28 10.47 4.24 3.35
CA ILE A 28 11.75 4.96 3.42
C ILE A 28 11.95 5.48 4.85
N GLU A 29 10.93 6.16 5.41
CA GLU A 29 10.99 6.66 6.79
C GLU A 29 11.27 5.53 7.79
N LEU A 30 10.58 4.41 7.68
CA LEU A 30 10.84 3.24 8.53
C LEU A 30 12.25 2.70 8.35
N SER A 31 12.86 2.81 7.17
CA SER A 31 14.24 2.37 6.95
C SER A 31 15.27 3.21 7.70
N GLU A 32 14.96 4.48 7.97
CA GLU A 32 15.81 5.41 8.71
C GLU A 32 15.52 5.40 10.23
N ASP A 33 14.45 4.72 10.63
CA ASP A 33 14.05 4.59 12.02
C ASP A 33 15.02 3.69 12.80
N SER A 34 15.80 4.34 13.67
CA SER A 34 16.78 3.71 14.57
C SER A 34 16.20 3.35 15.95
N GLU A 35 14.99 3.81 16.26
CA GLU A 35 14.30 3.53 17.52
C GLU A 35 13.61 2.15 17.46
N LEU A 36 13.21 1.68 16.27
CA LEU A 36 12.74 0.30 16.10
C LEU A 36 13.88 -0.71 16.06
N THR A 37 13.62 -1.87 16.67
CA THR A 37 14.44 -3.05 16.46
C THR A 37 14.40 -3.45 14.99
N ARG A 38 15.46 -4.14 14.52
CA ARG A 38 15.53 -4.61 13.13
C ARG A 38 14.38 -5.54 12.77
N GLU A 39 13.90 -6.34 13.71
CA GLU A 39 12.80 -7.30 13.51
C GLU A 39 11.45 -6.57 13.39
N ASP A 40 11.19 -5.62 14.28
CA ASP A 40 9.95 -4.84 14.25
C ASP A 40 9.87 -4.00 12.97
N ARG A 41 10.96 -3.30 12.63
CA ARG A 41 11.06 -2.53 11.39
C ARG A 41 10.82 -3.41 10.16
N TYR A 42 11.45 -4.59 10.10
CA TYR A 42 11.26 -5.52 9.00
C TYR A 42 9.80 -6.00 8.90
N THR A 43 9.16 -6.28 10.03
CA THR A 43 7.76 -6.71 10.08
C THR A 43 6.83 -5.65 9.51
N GLN A 44 6.98 -4.39 9.93
CA GLN A 44 6.16 -3.29 9.45
C GLN A 44 6.43 -2.98 7.97
N GLN A 45 7.69 -3.02 7.53
CA GLN A 45 8.04 -2.88 6.11
C GLN A 45 7.44 -4.00 5.26
N GLN A 46 7.41 -5.25 5.74
CA GLN A 46 6.82 -6.35 5.00
C GLN A 46 5.30 -6.21 4.86
N ARG A 47 4.61 -5.68 5.88
CA ARG A 47 3.18 -5.36 5.81
C ARG A 47 2.90 -4.35 4.69
N LEU A 48 3.66 -3.26 4.63
CA LEU A 48 3.53 -2.25 3.56
C LEU A 48 3.79 -2.85 2.17
N ARG A 49 4.85 -3.66 2.01
CA ARG A 49 5.15 -4.31 0.73
C ARG A 49 4.02 -5.24 0.26
N ASN A 50 3.44 -6.01 1.18
CA ASN A 50 2.30 -6.86 0.86
C ASN A 50 1.08 -6.01 0.45
N ALA A 51 0.77 -4.94 1.18
CA ALA A 51 -0.32 -4.04 0.85
C ALA A 51 -0.15 -3.39 -0.53
N ILE A 52 1.06 -2.92 -0.86
CA ILE A 52 1.39 -2.36 -2.19
C ILE A 52 1.19 -3.41 -3.28
N ALA A 53 1.65 -4.65 -3.07
CA ALA A 53 1.49 -5.73 -4.04
C ALA A 53 0.01 -6.09 -4.28
N HIS A 54 -0.80 -6.12 -3.23
CA HIS A 54 -2.25 -6.34 -3.33
C HIS A 54 -2.95 -5.19 -4.05
N HIS A 55 -2.58 -3.93 -3.77
CA HIS A 55 -3.13 -2.77 -4.47
C HIS A 55 -2.76 -2.76 -5.96
N GLY A 56 -1.51 -3.08 -6.32
CA GLY A 56 -1.08 -3.17 -7.72
C GLY A 56 -1.87 -4.22 -8.52
N LYS A 57 -2.26 -5.32 -7.86
CA LYS A 57 -3.12 -6.36 -8.45
C LYS A 57 -4.57 -5.88 -8.61
N GLN A 58 -5.17 -5.27 -7.58
CA GLN A 58 -6.53 -4.74 -7.64
C GLN A 58 -6.68 -3.62 -8.68
N TYR A 59 -5.73 -2.67 -8.75
CA TYR A 59 -5.79 -1.59 -9.75
C TYR A 59 -5.74 -2.13 -11.18
N LYS A 60 -4.96 -3.19 -11.42
CA LYS A 60 -4.89 -3.84 -12.74
C LYS A 60 -6.22 -4.54 -13.08
N GLU A 61 -6.80 -5.26 -12.13
CA GLU A 61 -8.09 -5.94 -12.30
C GLU A 61 -9.25 -4.93 -12.51
N ASP A 62 -9.28 -3.83 -11.76
CA ASP A 62 -10.29 -2.77 -11.91
C ASP A 62 -10.15 -2.00 -13.24
N GLN A 63 -8.93 -1.75 -13.70
CA GLN A 63 -8.67 -1.13 -15.00
C GLN A 63 -9.07 -2.06 -16.15
N GLU A 64 -8.78 -3.36 -16.05
CA GLU A 64 -9.21 -4.37 -17.03
C GLU A 64 -10.74 -4.49 -17.08
N ALA A 65 -11.42 -4.52 -15.92
CA ALA A 65 -12.88 -4.54 -15.84
C ALA A 65 -13.53 -3.28 -16.44
N ARG A 66 -12.94 -2.09 -16.19
CA ARG A 66 -13.37 -0.83 -16.82
C ARG A 66 -13.16 -0.85 -18.34
N HIS A 67 -12.02 -1.34 -18.81
CA HIS A 67 -11.71 -1.41 -20.23
C HIS A 67 -12.65 -2.39 -20.96
N GLU A 68 -13.00 -3.51 -20.34
CA GLU A 68 -13.96 -4.49 -20.89
C GLU A 68 -15.40 -3.95 -20.94
N SER A 69 -15.79 -3.11 -19.96
CA SER A 69 -17.10 -2.45 -19.97
C SER A 69 -17.26 -1.43 -21.11
N LEU A 70 -16.17 -0.72 -21.46
CA LEU A 70 -16.15 0.28 -22.53
C LEU A 70 -16.14 -0.36 -23.93
N THR A 71 -15.47 -1.51 -24.10
CA THR A 71 -15.43 -2.22 -25.38
C THR A 71 -16.71 -3.00 -25.70
N LYS A 72 -17.53 -3.33 -24.70
CA LYS A 72 -18.85 -3.97 -24.89
C LYS A 72 -19.98 -2.98 -25.22
N GLY A 73 -19.81 -1.68 -24.95
CA GLY A 73 -20.84 -0.65 -25.13
C GLY A 73 -20.74 0.22 -26.40
N GLY A 74 -19.68 0.07 -27.21
CA GLY A 74 -19.40 0.95 -28.34
C GLY A 74 -20.02 0.49 -29.66
N VAL A 75 -21.29 0.83 -29.91
CA VAL A 75 -21.71 1.14 -31.29
C VAL A 75 -20.98 2.44 -31.65
N ILE A 76 -19.94 2.32 -32.47
CA ILE A 76 -19.34 3.46 -33.16
C ILE A 76 -20.32 3.83 -34.28
N LEU A 77 -21.05 4.94 -34.12
CA LEU A 77 -21.67 5.67 -35.23
C LEU A 77 -20.72 6.78 -35.68
#